data_AF-A0A7S3NZT9-F1
#
_entry.id   AF-A0A7S3NZT9-F1
#
_cell.length_a   1.000
_cell.length_b   1.000
_cell.length_c   1.000
_cell.angle_alpha   90.00
_cell.angle_beta   90.00
_cell.angle_gamma   90.00
#
_symmetry.space_group_name_H-M   'P 1'
#
loop_
_entity.id
_entity.type
_entity.pdbx_description
1 polymer ?
#
loop_
_entity_poly.entity_id
_entity_poly.type
_entity_poly.pdbx_seq_one_letter_code
_entity_poly.pdbx_strand_id
1 'polypeptide(L)'
;LTQFGQSVMIMGDIGELGHWKHLLCEMEWHEGNIWKATVDVSSRVFCYKYVVVDQSDAIIRWEEGYNRICDLDIADKQGLCQDGEYQFEDKWGRFEMVFKLIHPLSDDMNRILRVSEPNATSYQWNEMKKPVEMHCTGK
;
A
#
# COMPACT_ATOMS: atom_id res chain seq x y z
N LEU A 1 14.49 0.89 6.55
CA LEU A 1 13.77 0.22 5.45
C LEU A 1 14.78 -0.33 4.46
N THR A 2 15.38 0.49 3.62
CA THR A 2 16.39 0.06 2.66
C THR A 2 17.81 0.35 3.15
N GLN A 3 18.77 -0.41 2.62
CA GLN A 3 20.20 -0.13 2.67
C GLN A 3 20.66 0.46 1.33
N PHE A 4 21.88 0.99 1.28
CA PHE A 4 22.45 1.46 0.02
C PHE A 4 22.47 0.33 -1.02
N GLY A 5 22.03 0.61 -2.24
CA GLY A 5 21.89 -0.38 -3.30
C GLY A 5 20.61 -1.22 -3.25
N GLN A 6 19.67 -0.93 -2.35
CA GLN A 6 18.34 -1.54 -2.34
C GLN A 6 17.27 -0.58 -2.86
N SER A 7 16.33 -1.09 -3.62
CA SER A 7 15.13 -0.37 -4.07
C SER A 7 13.85 -1.00 -3.52
N VAL A 8 12.77 -0.22 -3.51
CA VAL A 8 11.42 -0.70 -3.15
C VAL A 8 10.64 -0.88 -4.45
N MET A 9 9.91 -1.98 -4.56
CA MET A 9 8.97 -2.23 -5.66
C MET A 9 7.58 -2.57 -5.13
N ILE A 10 6.59 -2.45 -6.00
CA ILE A 10 5.21 -2.86 -5.78
C ILE A 10 4.94 -4.14 -6.59
N MET A 11 4.40 -5.16 -5.94
CA MET A 11 3.90 -6.38 -6.60
C MET A 11 2.43 -6.61 -6.21
N GLY A 12 1.66 -7.20 -7.11
CA GLY A 12 0.22 -7.35 -6.93
C GLY A 12 -0.42 -8.40 -7.83
N ASP A 13 -1.73 -8.61 -7.68
CA ASP A 13 -2.50 -9.61 -8.42
C ASP A 13 -2.91 -9.19 -9.84
N ILE A 14 -2.79 -7.91 -10.18
CA ILE A 14 -3.05 -7.37 -11.54
C ILE A 14 -1.80 -7.43 -12.43
N GLY A 15 -2.02 -7.27 -13.74
CA GLY A 15 -0.96 -7.41 -14.74
C GLY A 15 0.10 -6.32 -14.65
N GLU A 16 -0.32 -5.10 -14.34
CA GLU A 16 0.50 -3.92 -14.16
C GLU A 16 1.41 -4.02 -12.93
N LEU A 17 1.02 -4.88 -11.97
CA LEU A 17 1.82 -5.23 -10.78
C LEU A 17 2.42 -6.64 -10.87
N GLY A 18 2.44 -7.22 -12.07
CA GLY A 18 3.19 -8.43 -12.40
C GLY A 18 2.60 -9.75 -11.93
N HIS A 19 1.32 -9.80 -11.52
CA HIS A 19 0.63 -11.01 -11.08
C HIS A 19 1.40 -11.82 -10.02
N TRP A 20 2.05 -11.13 -9.08
CA TRP A 20 2.94 -11.71 -8.05
C TRP A 20 4.16 -12.48 -8.57
N LYS A 21 4.47 -12.37 -9.86
CA LYS A 21 5.53 -13.15 -10.53
C LYS A 21 6.63 -12.28 -11.12
N HIS A 22 6.29 -11.07 -11.55
CA HIS A 22 7.20 -10.17 -12.25
C HIS A 22 7.34 -8.84 -11.50
N LEU A 23 8.57 -8.35 -11.42
CA LEU A 23 8.88 -7.06 -10.83
C LEU A 23 8.73 -5.98 -11.91
N LEU A 24 7.57 -5.33 -11.96
CA LEU A 24 7.21 -4.37 -13.03
C LEU A 24 7.06 -2.92 -12.54
N CYS A 25 6.89 -2.71 -11.24
CA CYS A 25 6.61 -1.41 -10.67
C CYS A 25 7.69 -1.04 -9.65
N GLU A 26 8.74 -0.38 -10.12
CA GLU A 26 9.78 0.20 -9.27
C GLU A 26 9.34 1.53 -8.68
N MET A 27 9.72 1.79 -7.43
CA MET A 27 9.47 3.05 -6.75
C MET A 27 10.70 3.96 -6.78
N GLU A 28 10.49 5.25 -6.98
CA GLU A 28 11.52 6.28 -6.90
C GLU A 28 11.74 6.71 -5.44
N TRP A 29 13.00 6.83 -5.03
CA TRP A 29 13.35 7.36 -3.72
C TRP A 29 13.39 8.89 -3.73
N HIS A 30 12.78 9.50 -2.72
CA HIS A 30 12.82 10.94 -2.49
C HIS A 30 13.33 11.27 -1.08
N GLU A 31 13.70 12.55 -0.91
CA GLU A 31 14.11 13.09 0.39
C GLU A 31 13.07 12.80 1.49
N GLY A 32 13.55 12.55 2.71
CA GLY A 32 12.69 12.08 3.80
C GLY A 32 12.49 10.56 3.80
N ASN A 33 13.14 9.83 2.90
CA ASN A 33 12.96 8.39 2.68
C ASN A 33 11.53 8.00 2.28
N ILE A 34 10.92 8.84 1.47
CA ILE A 34 9.61 8.58 0.87
C ILE A 34 9.88 7.87 -0.45
N TRP A 35 9.23 6.74 -0.65
CA TRP A 35 9.24 6.02 -1.92
C TRP A 35 7.96 6.32 -2.67
N LYS A 36 8.03 6.73 -3.94
CA LYS A 36 6.86 7.09 -4.75
C LYS A 36 6.78 6.25 -6.01
N ALA A 37 5.59 5.88 -6.42
CA ALA A 37 5.33 5.29 -7.74
C ALA A 37 3.99 5.76 -8.29
N THR A 38 3.91 5.89 -9.61
CA THR A 38 2.66 6.12 -10.33
C THR A 38 2.34 4.89 -11.19
N VAL A 39 1.12 4.36 -11.06
CA VAL A 39 0.69 3.15 -11.78
C VAL A 39 -0.63 3.42 -12.49
N ASP A 40 -0.64 3.26 -13.82
CA ASP A 40 -1.86 3.13 -14.60
C ASP A 40 -2.49 1.77 -14.31
N VAL A 41 -3.69 1.74 -13.73
CA VAL A 41 -4.37 0.50 -13.38
C VAL A 41 -5.66 0.34 -14.18
N SER A 42 -5.88 -0.87 -14.71
CA SER A 42 -7.13 -1.23 -15.38
C SER A 42 -8.17 -1.86 -14.45
N SER A 43 -7.75 -2.40 -13.30
CA SER A 43 -8.65 -2.97 -12.30
C SER A 43 -9.04 -1.94 -11.24
N ARG A 44 -10.32 -1.91 -10.88
CA ARG A 44 -10.83 -1.06 -9.78
C ARG A 44 -10.61 -1.66 -8.40
N VAL A 45 -10.39 -2.97 -8.31
CA VAL A 45 -10.09 -3.68 -7.05
C VAL A 45 -8.91 -4.61 -7.27
N PHE A 46 -7.88 -4.51 -6.44
CA PHE A 46 -6.68 -5.33 -6.54
C PHE A 46 -5.92 -5.43 -5.21
N CYS A 47 -5.11 -6.47 -5.08
CA CYS A 47 -4.22 -6.68 -3.95
C CYS A 47 -2.77 -6.37 -4.31
N TYR A 48 -2.03 -5.78 -3.39
CA TYR A 48 -0.61 -5.47 -3.57
C TYR A 48 0.20 -5.56 -2.28
N LYS A 49 1.53 -5.62 -2.42
CA LYS A 49 2.51 -5.49 -1.34
C LYS A 49 3.75 -4.77 -1.84
N TYR A 50 4.45 -4.16 -0.89
CA TYR A 50 5.80 -3.67 -1.13
C TYR A 50 6.83 -4.78 -0.93
N VAL A 51 7.87 -4.76 -1.76
CA VAL A 51 9.04 -5.63 -1.64
C VAL A 51 10.31 -4.80 -1.67
N VAL A 52 11.36 -5.26 -0.99
CA VAL A 52 12.70 -4.69 -1.15
C VAL A 52 13.53 -5.65 -1.98
N VAL A 53 14.19 -5.12 -3.00
CA VAL A 53 15.09 -5.86 -3.89
C VAL A 53 16.52 -5.35 -3.78
N ASP A 54 17.49 -6.16 -4.19
CA ASP A 54 18.87 -5.73 -4.40
C ASP A 54 19.11 -5.24 -5.85
N GLN A 55 20.35 -4.89 -6.15
CA GLN A 55 20.78 -4.41 -7.47
C GLN A 55 20.67 -5.46 -8.60
N SER A 56 20.40 -6.73 -8.25
CA SER A 56 20.20 -7.84 -9.19
C SER A 56 18.72 -8.22 -9.34
N ASP A 57 17.81 -7.36 -8.85
CA ASP A 57 16.37 -7.59 -8.77
C ASP A 57 15.98 -8.83 -7.95
N ALA A 58 16.86 -9.30 -7.06
CA ALA A 58 16.51 -10.39 -6.16
C ALA A 58 15.67 -9.84 -5.01
N ILE A 59 14.49 -10.44 -4.78
CA ILE A 59 13.63 -10.08 -3.65
C ILE A 59 14.32 -10.48 -2.35
N ILE A 60 14.74 -9.47 -1.58
CA ILE A 60 15.38 -9.65 -0.28
C ILE A 60 14.32 -9.89 0.79
N ARG A 61 13.19 -9.16 0.69
CA ARG A 61 12.09 -9.27 1.65
C ARG A 61 10.78 -8.71 1.13
N TRP A 62 9.71 -9.26 1.65
CA TRP A 62 8.36 -8.75 1.51
C TRP A 62 7.98 -7.86 2.69
N GLU A 63 7.04 -6.95 2.47
CA GLU A 63 6.32 -6.30 3.55
C GLU A 63 5.58 -7.33 4.41
N GLU A 64 5.72 -7.19 5.73
CA GLU A 64 5.05 -8.01 6.73
C GLU A 64 3.52 -7.84 6.72
N GLY A 65 2.78 -8.76 7.35
CA GLY A 65 1.33 -8.69 7.48
C GLY A 65 0.57 -9.13 6.22
N TYR A 66 -0.71 -8.77 6.14
CA TYR A 66 -1.59 -9.13 5.02
C TYR A 66 -1.29 -8.35 3.73
N ASN A 67 -1.81 -8.83 2.60
CA ASN A 67 -1.81 -8.06 1.36
C ASN A 67 -2.67 -6.80 1.55
N ARG A 68 -2.19 -5.68 1.00
CA ARG A 68 -2.96 -4.44 0.91
C ARG A 68 -4.05 -4.62 -0.13
N ILE A 69 -5.22 -4.02 0.12
CA ILE A 69 -6.35 -4.04 -0.81
C ILE A 69 -6.54 -2.60 -1.29
N CYS A 70 -6.40 -2.39 -2.59
CA CYS A 70 -6.84 -1.16 -3.25
C CYS A 70 -8.26 -1.39 -3.77
N ASP A 71 -9.18 -0.52 -3.38
CA ASP A 71 -10.55 -0.49 -3.88
C ASP A 71 -10.87 0.96 -4.28
N LEU A 72 -10.83 1.22 -5.59
CA LEU A 72 -11.04 2.56 -6.15
C LEU A 72 -12.50 3.01 -5.98
N ASP A 73 -13.47 2.10 -5.87
CA ASP A 73 -14.87 2.47 -5.60
C ASP A 73 -15.05 2.98 -4.16
N ILE A 74 -14.27 2.43 -3.22
CA ILE A 74 -14.21 2.95 -1.85
C ILE A 74 -13.46 4.29 -1.84
N ALA A 75 -12.35 4.39 -2.56
CA ALA A 75 -11.56 5.63 -2.64
C ALA A 75 -12.37 6.80 -3.23
N ASP A 76 -13.17 6.55 -4.25
CA ASP A 76 -14.11 7.53 -4.83
C ASP A 76 -15.10 8.05 -3.78
N LYS A 77 -15.71 7.14 -3.00
CA LYS A 77 -16.65 7.49 -1.93
C LYS A 77 -15.99 8.27 -0.79
N GLN A 78 -14.68 8.16 -0.66
CA GLN A 78 -13.88 8.90 0.33
C GLN A 78 -13.35 10.23 -0.22
N GLY A 79 -13.59 10.54 -1.50
CA GLY A 79 -13.11 11.77 -2.13
C GLY A 79 -11.60 11.78 -2.39
N LEU A 80 -10.99 10.60 -2.53
CA LEU A 80 -9.55 10.45 -2.81
C LEU A 80 -9.22 10.56 -4.30
N CYS A 81 -10.23 10.59 -5.17
CA CYS A 81 -10.07 10.77 -6.61
C CYS A 81 -10.07 12.25 -6.98
N GLN A 82 -9.03 12.71 -7.67
CA GLN A 82 -8.93 14.03 -8.27
C GLN A 82 -8.54 13.85 -9.74
N ASP A 83 -9.41 14.29 -10.65
CA ASP A 83 -9.18 14.22 -12.11
C ASP A 83 -8.82 12.82 -12.65
N GLY A 84 -9.33 11.75 -12.01
CA GLY A 84 -9.04 10.35 -12.38
C GLY A 84 -7.77 9.79 -11.75
N GLU A 85 -7.10 10.56 -10.91
CA GLU A 85 -5.93 10.15 -10.13
C GLU A 85 -6.29 9.90 -8.67
N TYR A 86 -5.64 8.91 -8.08
CA TYR A 86 -5.79 8.47 -6.70
C TYR A 86 -4.43 8.54 -6.01
N GLN A 87 -4.41 9.00 -4.75
CA GLN A 87 -3.19 9.04 -3.94
C GLN A 87 -3.38 8.19 -2.67
N PHE A 88 -2.45 7.27 -2.46
CA PHE A 88 -2.40 6.38 -1.31
C PHE A 88 -1.10 6.60 -0.55
N GLU A 89 -1.22 6.95 0.73
CA GLU A 89 -0.08 7.08 1.64
C GLU A 89 -0.03 5.89 2.60
N ASP A 90 1.00 5.06 2.43
CA ASP A 90 1.22 3.87 3.19
C ASP A 90 2.46 3.97 4.09
N LYS A 91 2.51 3.08 5.09
CA LYS A 91 3.69 2.91 5.95
C LYS A 91 4.07 1.46 5.96
N TRP A 92 5.34 1.19 5.67
CA TRP A 92 5.83 -0.18 5.59
C TRP A 92 5.56 -0.97 6.87
N GLY A 93 4.96 -2.15 6.71
CA GLY A 93 4.63 -3.07 7.79
C GLY A 93 3.58 -2.51 8.75
N ARG A 94 2.80 -1.50 8.30
CA ARG A 94 1.61 -1.02 9.00
C ARG A 94 0.43 -1.20 8.07
N PHE A 95 -0.44 -2.12 8.47
CA PHE A 95 -1.72 -2.36 7.84
C PHE A 95 -2.83 -1.73 8.68
N GLU A 96 -3.60 -0.83 8.09
CA GLU A 96 -4.82 -0.28 8.68
C GLU A 96 -6.01 -0.59 7.79
N MET A 97 -6.97 -1.33 8.32
CA MET A 97 -8.26 -1.54 7.66
C MET A 97 -9.35 -0.83 8.47
N VAL A 98 -10.13 0.01 7.79
CA VAL A 98 -11.22 0.77 8.40
C VAL A 98 -12.54 0.29 7.82
N PHE A 99 -13.33 -0.42 8.62
CA PHE A 99 -14.67 -0.84 8.27
C PHE A 99 -15.69 0.18 8.78
N LYS A 100 -16.67 0.53 7.96
CA LYS A 100 -17.87 1.24 8.40
C LYS A 100 -18.98 0.20 8.62
N LEU A 101 -19.29 -0.10 9.87
CA LEU A 101 -20.40 -0.96 10.24
C LEU A 101 -21.68 -0.11 10.22
N ILE A 102 -22.51 -0.36 9.20
CA ILE A 102 -23.83 0.26 9.07
C ILE A 102 -24.82 -0.64 9.79
N HIS A 103 -25.39 -0.17 10.91
CA HIS A 103 -26.47 -0.86 11.58
C HIS A 103 -27.80 -0.51 10.93
N PRO A 104 -28.54 -1.47 10.34
CA PRO A 104 -29.77 -1.20 9.59
C PRO A 104 -30.98 -0.78 10.45
N LEU A 105 -30.84 -0.70 11.78
CA LEU A 105 -31.94 -0.44 12.72
C LEU A 105 -31.72 0.78 13.62
N SER A 106 -30.67 1.57 13.41
CA SER A 106 -30.49 2.84 14.12
C SER A 106 -29.77 3.85 13.24
N ASP A 107 -30.46 4.92 12.88
CA ASP A 107 -29.91 6.03 12.07
C ASP A 107 -28.69 6.70 12.73
N ASP A 108 -28.53 6.52 14.04
CA ASP A 108 -27.54 7.24 14.86
C ASP A 108 -26.23 6.46 15.15
N MET A 109 -26.08 5.20 14.75
CA MET A 109 -24.92 4.38 15.14
C MET A 109 -24.18 3.74 13.96
N ASN A 110 -23.71 4.57 13.04
CA ASN A 110 -22.63 4.18 12.14
C ASN A 110 -21.34 4.05 12.97
N ARG A 111 -20.91 2.82 13.25
CA ARG A 111 -19.64 2.58 13.98
C ARG A 111 -18.52 2.35 12.99
N ILE A 112 -17.42 3.06 13.18
CA ILE A 112 -16.18 2.79 12.44
C ILE A 112 -15.37 1.80 13.25
N LEU A 113 -15.18 0.59 12.72
CA LEU A 113 -14.25 -0.39 13.26
C LEU A 113 -12.91 -0.21 12.56
N ARG A 114 -11.90 0.24 13.31
CA ARG A 114 -10.51 0.26 12.84
C ARG A 114 -9.83 -1.04 13.29
N VAL A 115 -9.41 -1.85 12.34
CA VAL A 115 -8.56 -3.00 12.57
C VAL A 115 -7.15 -2.61 12.13
N SER A 116 -6.26 -2.50 13.11
CA SER A 116 -4.82 -2.34 12.89
C SER A 116 -4.11 -3.49 13.58
N GLU A 117 -3.00 -3.97 13.02
CA GLU A 117 -2.23 -5.03 13.67
C GLU A 117 -1.78 -4.58 15.09
N PRO A 118 -2.01 -5.37 16.16
CA PRO A 118 -1.97 -4.82 17.52
C PRO A 118 -0.60 -4.39 17.99
N ASN A 119 0.48 -5.00 17.49
CA ASN A 119 1.85 -4.69 17.89
C ASN A 119 2.81 -5.54 17.05
N ALA A 120 3.60 -4.90 16.19
CA ALA A 120 4.91 -5.44 15.81
C ALA A 120 5.87 -5.29 17.02
N THR A 121 5.61 -5.96 18.14
CA THR A 121 6.51 -5.96 19.31
C THR A 121 7.20 -7.30 19.44
N SER A 122 8.32 -7.45 18.74
CA SER A 122 9.62 -7.74 19.35
C SER A 122 10.59 -7.99 18.20
N TYR A 123 11.40 -7.00 17.84
CA TYR A 123 12.84 -7.11 17.63
C TYR A 123 13.34 -5.70 17.26
N GLN A 124 13.98 -5.10 18.25
CA GLN A 124 14.90 -3.96 18.17
C GLN A 124 14.34 -2.61 17.69
N TRP A 125 14.32 -1.66 18.64
CA TRP A 125 14.41 -0.24 18.34
C TRP A 125 15.63 0.01 17.46
N ASN A 126 15.41 0.47 16.22
CA ASN A 126 16.15 1.55 15.59
C ASN A 126 15.43 2.03 14.31
N GLU A 127 15.09 3.32 14.33
CA GLU A 127 14.59 4.17 13.25
C GLU A 127 13.12 4.00 12.81
N MET A 128 12.44 5.15 12.71
CA MET A 128 11.07 5.32 12.23
C MET A 128 10.79 4.43 10.99
N LYS A 129 9.77 3.56 11.08
CA LYS A 129 9.28 2.80 9.92
C LYS A 129 8.84 3.81 8.85
N LYS A 130 9.45 3.71 7.67
CA LYS A 130 9.50 4.76 6.64
C LYS A 130 8.22 4.76 5.78
N PRO A 131 7.71 5.93 5.36
CA PRO A 131 6.50 6.04 4.52
C PRO A 131 6.76 5.61 3.07
N VAL A 132 5.71 5.13 2.41
CA VAL A 132 5.68 4.68 1.03
C VAL A 132 4.40 5.25 0.40
N GLU A 133 4.49 5.86 -0.77
CA GLU A 133 3.37 6.55 -1.43
C GLU A 133 3.13 5.92 -2.80
N MET A 134 1.88 5.57 -3.09
CA MET A 134 1.46 5.06 -4.39
C MET A 134 0.42 6.00 -4.98
N HIS A 135 0.68 6.48 -6.17
CA HIS A 135 -0.27 7.22 -6.98
C HIS A 135 -0.82 6.25 -8.03
N CYS A 136 -2.14 6.21 -8.20
CA CYS A 136 -2.79 5.39 -9.21
C CYS A 136 -3.61 6.26 -10.16
N THR A 137 -3.59 5.92 -11.43
CA THR A 137 -4.35 6.57 -12.49
C THR A 137 -5.35 5.55 -13.03
N GLY A 138 -6.65 5.85 -12.90
CA GLY A 138 -7.72 4.98 -13.40
C GLY A 138 -8.06 5.31 -14.85
N LYS A 139 -8.19 4.29 -15.71
CA LYS A 139 -8.77 4.42 -17.07
C LYS A 139 -10.21 3.94 -17.12
#